data_AF-A0A3B1IW69-F1
#
_entry.id   AF-A0A3B1IW69-F1
#
_cell.length_a   1.000
_cell.length_b   1.000
_cell.length_c   1.000
_cell.angle_alpha   90.00
_cell.angle_beta   90.00
_cell.angle_gamma   90.00
#
_symmetry.space_group_name_H-M   'P 1'
#
loop_
_entity.id
_entity.type
_entity.pdbx_description
1 polymer ?
#
loop_
_entity_poly.entity_id
_entity_poly.type
_entity_poly.pdbx_seq_one_letter_code
_entity_poly.pdbx_strand_id
1 'polypeptide(L)' 'FYTAQWRLMWQGCEETNGGCEALCCNTIGSFYCKCPSGQELQEDGKTCQGKLHTSSVSG' A
#
# COMPACT_ATOMS: atom_id res chain seq x y z
N PHE A 1 15.26 -25.72 9.97
CA PHE A 1 15.48 -24.44 10.67
C PHE A 1 15.29 -23.20 9.77
N TYR A 2 14.52 -23.25 8.67
CA TYR A 2 14.15 -22.05 7.87
C TYR A 2 12.74 -22.17 7.25
N THR A 3 11.79 -22.79 7.94
CA THR A 3 10.48 -23.13 7.37
C THR A 3 9.43 -22.01 7.43
N ALA A 4 9.83 -20.76 7.69
CA ALA A 4 8.87 -19.66 7.87
C ALA A 4 9.25 -18.32 7.22
N GLN A 5 10.36 -18.17 6.50
CA GLN A 5 10.72 -16.86 5.94
C GLN A 5 10.08 -16.53 4.58
N TRP A 6 9.62 -17.53 3.80
CA TRP A 6 9.06 -17.30 2.46
C TRP A 6 7.51 -17.38 2.39
N ARG A 7 6.85 -18.20 3.22
CA ARG A 7 5.36 -18.27 3.27
C ARG A 7 4.68 -17.07 3.93
N LEU A 8 5.45 -16.24 4.62
CA LEU A 8 4.98 -15.06 5.34
C LEU A 8 4.94 -13.79 4.48
N MET A 9 5.45 -13.84 3.24
CA MET A 9 5.46 -12.68 2.31
C MET A 9 4.40 -12.77 1.20
N TRP A 10 3.77 -13.95 1.02
CA TRP A 10 2.82 -14.23 -0.08
C TRP A 10 1.41 -13.65 0.17
N GLN A 11 0.85 -13.80 1.37
CA GLN A 11 -0.59 -13.56 1.61
C GLN A 11 -1.00 -12.07 1.76
N GLY A 12 -0.13 -11.12 1.39
CA GLY A 12 -0.39 -9.69 1.50
C GLY A 12 -0.67 -9.04 0.16
N CYS A 13 0.39 -8.53 -0.49
CA CYS A 13 0.27 -7.75 -1.72
C CYS A 13 0.03 -8.58 -2.98
N GLU A 14 0.35 -9.88 -2.99
CA GLU A 14 0.15 -10.72 -4.18
C GLU A 14 -1.33 -11.02 -4.43
N GLU A 15 -2.15 -10.94 -3.37
CA GLU A 15 -3.60 -11.11 -3.43
C GLU A 15 -4.28 -9.73 -3.52
N THR A 16 -4.74 -9.36 -4.72
CA THR A 16 -5.49 -8.09 -4.96
C THR A 16 -4.78 -6.84 -4.40
N ASN A 17 -3.45 -6.78 -4.48
CA ASN A 17 -2.66 -5.66 -3.93
C ASN A 17 -2.89 -5.44 -2.42
N GLY A 18 -3.25 -6.48 -1.65
CA GLY A 18 -3.64 -6.35 -0.25
C GLY A 18 -4.91 -5.51 -0.02
N GLY A 19 -5.65 -5.20 -1.09
CA GLY A 19 -6.75 -4.24 -1.07
C GLY A 19 -6.31 -2.77 -0.98
N CYS A 20 -5.04 -2.46 -1.22
CA CYS A 20 -4.53 -1.09 -1.23
C CYS A 20 -4.97 -0.33 -2.49
N GLU A 21 -5.36 0.94 -2.32
CA GLU A 21 -5.72 1.82 -3.44
C GLU A 21 -4.50 2.15 -4.32
N ALA A 22 -3.33 2.35 -3.71
CA ALA A 22 -2.10 2.71 -4.40
C ALA A 22 -1.00 1.65 -4.24
N LEU A 23 -0.07 1.83 -3.31
CA LEU A 23 1.07 0.92 -3.13
C LEU A 23 0.80 -0.06 -2.00
N CYS A 24 1.12 -1.32 -2.21
CA CYS A 24 1.17 -2.32 -1.15
C CYS A 24 2.63 -2.67 -0.82
N CYS A 25 2.99 -2.62 0.46
CA CYS A 25 4.32 -2.94 0.96
C CYS A 25 4.27 -4.24 1.78
N ASN A 26 4.82 -5.32 1.21
CA ASN A 26 4.97 -6.58 1.93
C ASN A 26 6.02 -6.45 3.04
N THR A 27 5.71 -7.03 4.19
CA THR A 27 6.63 -7.19 5.33
C THR A 27 6.73 -8.67 5.68
N ILE A 28 7.65 -9.03 6.57
CA ILE A 28 7.76 -10.42 7.03
C ILE A 28 6.54 -10.72 7.92
N GLY A 29 5.56 -11.42 7.37
CA GLY A 29 4.36 -11.88 8.08
C GLY A 29 3.16 -10.94 8.03
N SER A 30 3.24 -9.84 7.28
CA SER A 30 2.14 -8.88 7.12
C SER A 30 2.36 -8.00 5.88
N PHE A 31 1.46 -7.06 5.64
CA PHE A 31 1.62 -6.00 4.65
C PHE A 31 0.98 -4.70 5.16
N TYR A 32 1.31 -3.59 4.52
CA TYR A 32 0.61 -2.33 4.75
C TYR A 32 0.50 -1.54 3.45
N CYS A 33 -0.52 -0.70 3.35
CA CYS A 33 -0.72 0.19 2.21
C CYS A 33 0.08 1.48 2.38
N LYS A 34 0.55 2.04 1.28
CA LYS A 34 1.27 3.30 1.24
C LYS A 34 0.72 4.18 0.12
N CYS A 35 0.54 5.45 0.44
CA CYS A 35 0.09 6.44 -0.52
C CYS A 35 1.28 7.13 -1.23
N PRO A 36 1.09 7.58 -2.48
CA PRO A 36 2.06 8.39 -3.19
C PRO A 36 2.26 9.73 -2.47
N SER A 37 3.36 10.42 -2.80
CA SER A 37 3.70 11.70 -2.17
C SER A 37 2.59 12.73 -2.35
N GLY A 38 2.24 13.43 -1.27
CA GLY A 38 1.14 14.40 -1.25
C GLY A 38 -0.24 13.79 -0.97
N GLN A 39 -0.30 12.49 -0.65
CA GLN A 39 -1.50 11.82 -0.17
C GLN A 39 -1.24 11.14 1.17
N GLU A 40 -2.30 11.02 1.96
CA GLU A 40 -2.31 10.39 3.28
C GLU A 40 -3.20 9.14 3.25
N LEU A 41 -2.74 8.09 3.94
CA LEU A 41 -3.51 6.87 4.10
C LEU A 41 -4.68 7.12 5.05
N GLN A 42 -5.86 6.70 4.67
CA GLN A 42 -7.08 6.85 5.45
C GLN A 42 -7.16 5.84 6.60
N GLU A 43 -8.13 6.03 7.49
CA GLU A 43 -8.36 5.18 8.66
C GLU A 43 -8.70 3.72 8.30
N ASP A 44 -9.18 3.47 7.08
CA ASP A 44 -9.42 2.12 6.57
C ASP A 44 -8.12 1.35 6.24
N GLY A 45 -6.97 2.03 6.32
CA GLY A 45 -5.64 1.50 6.05
C GLY A 45 -5.39 1.11 4.60
N LYS A 46 -6.25 1.53 3.66
CA LYS A 46 -6.25 1.09 2.26
C LYS A 46 -6.39 2.22 1.26
N THR A 47 -7.24 3.21 1.55
CA THR A 47 -7.52 4.33 0.65
C THR A 47 -6.59 5.51 0.89
N CYS A 48 -6.36 6.29 -0.15
CA CYS A 48 -5.48 7.44 -0.15
C CYS A 48 -6.28 8.72 -0.34
N GLN A 49 -6.08 9.69 0.53
CA GLN A 49 -6.70 11.00 0.41
C GLN A 49 -5.64 12.09 0.38
N GLY A 50 -5.78 12.99 -0.58
CA GLY A 50 -4.90 14.12 -0.73
C GLY A 50 -5.03 14.68 -2.13
N LYS A 51 -4.84 15.98 -2.24
CA LYS A 51 -4.76 16.62 -3.55
C LYS A 51 -3.40 16.23 -4.10
N LEU A 52 -3.37 15.22 -4.97
CA LEU A 52 -2.33 15.17 -5.99
C LEU A 52 -2.32 16.59 -6.57
N HIS A 53 -1.22 17.32 -6.38
CA HIS A 53 -0.78 18.22 -7.42
C HIS A 53 -0.49 17.31 -8.64
N THR A 54 -1.52 16.73 -9.28
CA THR A 54 -1.59 16.95 -10.72
C THR A 54 -1.54 18.46 -10.76
N SER A 55 -0.46 19.01 -11.30
CA SER A 55 -0.35 20.44 -11.51
C SER A 55 -1.74 20.91 -11.82
N SER A 56 -2.30 21.73 -10.93
CA SER A 56 -3.48 22.49 -11.26
C SER A 56 -3.02 23.24 -12.50
N VAL A 57 -3.30 22.72 -13.68
CA VAL A 57 -3.41 23.54 -14.88
C VAL A 57 -4.74 24.26 -14.70
N SER A 58 -4.74 25.12 -13.70
CA SER A 58 -5.40 26.40 -13.72
C SER A 58 -4.42 27.31 -14.45
N GLY A 59 -4.47 27.24 -15.77
CA GLY A 59 -3.78 28.09 -16.74
C GLY A 59 -4.58 28.01 -18.02
#